data_AF-A0A950WYH5-F1
#
_entry.id   AF-A0A950WYH5-F1
#
_cell.length_a   1.000
_cell.length_b   1.000
_cell.length_c   1.000
_cell.angle_alpha   90.00
_cell.angle_beta   90.00
_cell.angle_gamma   90.00
#
_symmetry.space_group_name_H-M   'P 1'
#
loop_
_entity.id
_entity.type
_entity.pdbx_description
1 polymer ?
#
loop_
_entity_poly.entity_id
_entity_poly.type
_entity_poly.pdbx_seq_one_letter_code
_entity_poly.pdbx_strand_id
1 'polypeptide(L)'
;MNADAALKRQFATAIVAALAVMIGLGGVIALANHGHHRPEGAAERWLTAVGDTTRKGVKADARDRADKLGGVSIGQPLLPTDDTKGKSAFPDLEVGKARVTAGQARVPYRLHQRAQHGKNPLKEGTMVLARSGEGWKVTSLDARQPGEKVPSDGGQPPSSAGLGLWLGAVGVGALVTVLIIVLVEWATRSSQRALAAS
;
A
#
# COMPACT_ATOMS: atom_id res chain seq x y z
N MET A 1 35.78 37.50 10.84
CA MET A 1 34.42 36.95 10.62
C MET A 1 34.16 35.98 11.76
N ASN A 2 33.10 36.17 12.57
CA ASN A 2 32.91 35.40 13.81
C ASN A 2 32.73 33.90 13.51
N ALA A 3 33.56 33.05 14.11
CA ALA A 3 33.52 31.58 13.95
C ALA A 3 32.12 30.99 14.22
N ASP A 4 31.37 31.62 15.12
CA ASP A 4 30.00 31.25 15.48
C ASP A 4 29.00 31.45 14.32
N ALA A 5 29.22 32.45 13.46
CA ALA A 5 28.40 32.68 12.26
C ALA A 5 28.70 31.66 11.15
N ALA A 6 29.96 31.21 11.05
CA ALA A 6 30.37 30.19 10.09
C ALA A 6 29.78 28.81 10.45
N LEU A 7 29.80 28.45 11.75
CA LEU A 7 29.24 27.20 12.25
C LEU A 7 27.71 27.15 12.05
N LYS A 8 27.01 28.24 12.36
CA LYS A 8 25.55 28.37 12.15
C LYS A 8 25.16 28.21 10.68
N ARG A 9 25.94 28.80 9.76
CA ARG A 9 25.70 28.69 8.31
C ARG A 9 25.92 27.26 7.80
N GLN A 10 26.95 26.57 8.29
CA GLN A 10 27.22 25.18 7.92
C GLN A 10 26.14 24.23 8.43
N PHE A 11 25.70 24.39 9.68
CA PHE A 11 24.60 23.59 10.25
C PHE A 11 23.29 23.79 9.48
N ALA A 12 22.94 25.04 9.15
CA ALA A 12 21.79 25.36 8.32
C ALA A 12 21.89 24.71 6.92
N THR A 13 23.08 24.68 6.32
CA THR A 13 23.31 24.06 5.00
C THR A 13 23.11 22.54 5.05
N ALA A 14 23.58 21.88 6.12
CA ALA A 14 23.38 20.44 6.32
C ALA A 14 21.89 20.09 6.51
N ILE A 15 21.15 20.89 7.28
CA ILE A 15 19.69 20.70 7.45
C ILE A 15 18.95 20.86 6.11
N VAL A 16 19.27 21.91 5.35
CA VAL A 16 18.63 22.14 4.04
C VAL A 16 18.93 20.99 3.08
N ALA A 17 20.17 20.48 3.06
CA ALA A 17 20.53 19.32 2.24
C ALA A 17 19.75 18.05 2.65
N ALA A 18 19.63 17.78 3.96
CA ALA A 18 18.86 16.64 4.45
C ALA A 18 17.36 16.75 4.10
N LEU A 19 16.78 17.94 4.24
CA LEU A 19 15.38 18.19 3.85
C LEU A 19 15.17 18.02 2.35
N ALA A 20 16.09 18.54 1.52
CA ALA A 20 16.03 18.37 0.06
C ALA A 20 16.08 16.89 -0.35
N VAL A 21 16.92 16.08 0.32
CA VAL A 21 16.98 14.63 0.11
C VAL A 21 15.66 13.96 0.50
N MET A 22 15.08 14.31 1.67
CA MET A 22 13.80 13.75 2.09
C MET A 22 12.65 14.11 1.14
N ILE A 23 12.59 15.36 0.67
CA ILE A 23 11.59 15.80 -0.30
C ILE A 23 11.79 15.07 -1.64
N GLY A 24 13.03 14.94 -2.11
CA GLY A 24 13.35 14.20 -3.34
C GLY A 24 12.93 12.73 -3.26
N LEU A 25 13.26 12.05 -2.16
CA LEU A 25 12.82 10.67 -1.90
C LEU A 25 11.30 10.55 -1.81
N GLY A 26 10.65 11.46 -1.09
CA GLY A 26 9.18 11.51 -1.00
C GLY A 26 8.53 11.70 -2.38
N GLY A 27 9.11 12.56 -3.21
CA GLY A 27 8.68 12.78 -4.59
C GLY A 27 8.85 11.55 -5.47
N VAL A 28 10.00 10.86 -5.40
CA VAL A 28 10.24 9.62 -6.15
C VAL A 28 9.28 8.51 -5.71
N ILE A 29 9.04 8.36 -4.41
CA ILE A 29 8.06 7.38 -3.88
C ILE A 29 6.64 7.75 -4.35
N ALA A 30 6.29 9.03 -4.33
CA ALA A 30 4.98 9.49 -4.80
C ALA A 30 4.80 9.22 -6.30
N LEU A 31 5.80 9.52 -7.13
CA LEU A 31 5.80 9.24 -8.58
C LEU A 31 5.77 7.74 -8.88
N ALA A 32 6.58 6.95 -8.18
CA ALA A 32 6.59 5.48 -8.32
C ALA A 32 5.28 4.83 -7.84
N ASN A 33 4.54 5.49 -6.95
CA ASN A 33 3.20 5.05 -6.52
C ASN A 33 2.05 5.67 -7.33
N HIS A 34 2.31 6.71 -8.12
CA HIS A 34 1.29 7.39 -8.93
C HIS A 34 0.79 6.43 -10.01
N GLY A 35 -0.51 6.11 -10.00
CA GLY A 35 -1.11 5.18 -10.97
C GLY A 35 -0.95 3.69 -10.65
N HIS A 36 -0.26 3.31 -9.56
CA HIS A 36 -0.19 1.93 -9.06
C HIS A 36 -1.39 1.54 -8.18
N HIS A 37 -2.56 2.09 -8.47
CA HIS A 37 -3.82 1.52 -7.96
C HIS A 37 -4.07 0.23 -8.75
N ARG A 38 -3.37 -0.83 -8.34
CA ARG A 38 -3.58 -2.16 -8.87
C ARG A 38 -5.01 -2.62 -8.52
N PRO A 39 -5.72 -3.28 -9.44
CA PRO A 39 -7.07 -3.77 -9.17
C PRO A 39 -7.11 -4.71 -7.96
N GLU A 40 -6.06 -5.52 -7.74
CA GLU A 40 -5.95 -6.41 -6.57
C GLU A 40 -5.98 -5.64 -5.25
N GLY A 41 -5.31 -4.49 -5.18
CA GLY A 41 -5.26 -3.66 -3.99
C GLY A 41 -6.58 -2.91 -3.76
N ALA A 42 -7.31 -2.55 -4.82
CA ALA A 42 -8.66 -2.01 -4.70
C ALA A 42 -9.63 -3.08 -4.17
N ALA A 43 -9.56 -4.29 -4.73
CA ALA A 43 -10.30 -5.47 -4.30
C ALA A 43 -10.08 -5.81 -2.83
N GLU A 44 -8.81 -5.93 -2.40
CA GLU A 44 -8.43 -6.20 -1.02
C GLU A 44 -8.97 -5.14 -0.07
N ARG A 45 -8.72 -3.84 -0.35
CA ARG A 45 -9.22 -2.73 0.48
C ARG A 45 -10.73 -2.70 0.56
N TRP A 46 -11.43 -3.00 -0.53
CA TRP A 46 -12.89 -3.06 -0.53
C TRP A 46 -13.39 -4.23 0.33
N LEU A 47 -12.83 -5.43 0.20
CA LEU A 47 -13.18 -6.58 1.05
C LEU A 47 -12.88 -6.33 2.52
N THR A 48 -11.73 -5.73 2.85
CA THR A 48 -11.41 -5.33 4.24
C THR A 48 -12.43 -4.33 4.76
N ALA A 49 -12.80 -3.31 3.96
CA ALA A 49 -13.81 -2.33 4.33
C ALA A 49 -15.18 -2.98 4.56
N VAL A 50 -15.64 -3.85 3.65
CA VAL A 50 -16.87 -4.64 3.82
C VAL A 50 -16.81 -5.45 5.11
N GLY A 51 -15.70 -6.15 5.36
CA GLY A 51 -15.51 -6.96 6.57
C GLY A 51 -15.59 -6.13 7.87
N ASP A 52 -14.98 -4.95 7.86
CA ASP A 52 -14.97 -4.01 8.98
C ASP A 52 -16.32 -3.33 9.24
N THR A 53 -17.31 -3.43 8.34
CA THR A 53 -18.66 -2.89 8.61
C THR A 53 -19.37 -3.59 9.78
N THR A 54 -18.86 -4.74 10.21
CA THR A 54 -19.34 -5.45 11.41
C THR A 54 -18.49 -5.14 12.65
N ARG A 55 -17.36 -4.42 12.50
CA ARG A 55 -16.44 -4.10 13.59
C ARG A 55 -16.91 -2.88 14.40
N LYS A 56 -16.92 -3.01 15.72
CA LYS A 56 -17.30 -1.94 16.64
C LYS A 56 -16.26 -0.81 16.58
N GLY A 57 -16.73 0.44 16.56
CA GLY A 57 -15.90 1.65 16.58
C GLY A 57 -15.42 2.14 15.21
N VAL A 58 -15.51 1.33 14.15
CA VAL A 58 -15.06 1.73 12.79
C VAL A 58 -16.12 1.52 11.70
N LYS A 59 -17.33 1.11 12.06
CA LYS A 59 -18.40 0.74 11.13
C LYS A 59 -18.77 1.85 10.13
N ALA A 60 -18.86 3.10 10.58
CA ALA A 60 -19.20 4.23 9.70
C ALA A 60 -18.09 4.49 8.68
N ASP A 61 -16.85 4.63 9.16
CA ASP A 61 -15.66 4.77 8.29
C ASP A 61 -15.53 3.60 7.30
N ALA A 62 -15.75 2.37 7.76
CA ALA A 62 -15.69 1.19 6.93
C ALA A 62 -16.72 1.21 5.79
N ARG A 63 -17.95 1.70 6.06
CA ARG A 63 -18.96 1.90 5.01
C ARG A 63 -18.52 2.95 4.01
N ASP A 64 -18.03 4.09 4.47
CA ASP A 64 -17.56 5.17 3.58
C ASP A 64 -16.40 4.68 2.69
N ARG A 65 -15.48 3.88 3.25
CA ARG A 65 -14.39 3.26 2.48
C ARG A 65 -14.91 2.24 1.45
N ALA A 66 -15.88 1.40 1.82
CA ALA A 66 -16.49 0.44 0.91
C ALA A 66 -17.24 1.15 -0.23
N ASP A 67 -17.98 2.21 0.08
CA ASP A 67 -18.77 2.98 -0.89
C ASP A 67 -17.88 3.71 -1.90
N LYS A 68 -16.73 4.23 -1.48
CA LYS A 68 -15.73 4.82 -2.39
C LYS A 68 -15.20 3.82 -3.42
N LEU A 69 -15.13 2.54 -3.07
CA LEU A 69 -14.50 1.49 -3.87
C LEU A 69 -15.48 0.58 -4.62
N GLY A 70 -16.79 0.61 -4.33
CA GLY A 70 -17.76 -0.23 -5.04
C GLY A 70 -19.15 -0.29 -4.43
N GLY A 71 -19.33 0.16 -3.20
CA GLY A 71 -20.61 0.09 -2.49
C GLY A 71 -20.64 -1.06 -1.50
N VAL A 72 -21.14 -0.81 -0.30
CA VAL A 72 -21.34 -1.85 0.72
C VAL A 72 -22.41 -2.87 0.30
N SER A 73 -23.38 -2.46 -0.52
CA SER A 73 -24.49 -3.30 -0.98
C SER A 73 -24.01 -4.51 -1.79
N ILE A 74 -22.98 -4.34 -2.62
CA ILE A 74 -22.38 -5.43 -3.39
C ILE A 74 -21.79 -6.50 -2.46
N GLY A 75 -21.24 -6.10 -1.31
CA GLY A 75 -20.60 -6.98 -0.34
C GLY A 75 -21.57 -7.66 0.65
N GLN A 76 -22.84 -7.27 0.69
CA GLN A 76 -23.82 -7.82 1.63
C GLN A 76 -23.91 -9.36 1.61
N PRO A 77 -23.93 -10.05 0.44
CA PRO A 77 -23.98 -11.51 0.40
C PRO A 77 -22.73 -12.20 0.99
N LEU A 78 -21.64 -11.45 1.18
CA LEU A 78 -20.39 -11.96 1.77
C LEU A 78 -20.37 -11.85 3.29
N LEU A 79 -21.27 -11.07 3.91
CA LEU A 79 -21.29 -10.90 5.36
C LEU A 79 -21.93 -12.12 6.05
N PRO A 80 -21.46 -12.49 7.25
CA PRO A 80 -22.12 -13.51 8.06
C PRO A 80 -23.51 -13.02 8.48
N THR A 81 -24.43 -13.97 8.65
CA THR A 81 -25.78 -13.70 9.20
C THR A 81 -25.75 -13.50 10.72
N ASP A 82 -24.77 -14.09 11.39
CA ASP A 82 -24.63 -14.06 12.84
C ASP A 82 -23.83 -12.83 13.32
N ASP A 83 -24.03 -12.43 14.57
CA ASP A 83 -23.28 -11.32 15.18
C ASP A 83 -21.78 -11.66 15.29
N THR A 84 -20.93 -10.78 14.75
CA THR A 84 -19.47 -10.91 14.79
C THR A 84 -18.85 -10.48 16.13
N LYS A 85 -19.67 -10.11 17.13
CA LYS A 85 -19.27 -9.59 18.45
C LYS A 85 -18.40 -8.33 18.33
N GLY A 86 -18.73 -7.48 17.36
CA GLY A 86 -18.00 -6.24 17.08
C GLY A 86 -16.60 -6.45 16.50
N LYS A 87 -16.30 -7.62 15.93
CA LYS A 87 -15.03 -7.90 15.20
C LYS A 87 -15.26 -7.80 13.69
N SER A 88 -14.19 -7.75 12.91
CA SER A 88 -14.30 -7.88 11.45
C SER A 88 -14.93 -9.22 11.06
N ALA A 89 -15.78 -9.17 10.04
CA ALA A 89 -16.48 -10.32 9.49
C ALA A 89 -15.54 -11.30 8.79
N PHE A 90 -14.36 -10.83 8.35
CA PHE A 90 -13.38 -11.64 7.62
C PHE A 90 -12.09 -11.73 8.43
N PRO A 91 -11.95 -12.72 9.34
CA PRO A 91 -10.68 -13.00 10.04
C PRO A 91 -9.53 -13.31 9.09
N ASP A 92 -9.85 -13.86 7.93
CA ASP A 92 -8.90 -14.28 6.92
C ASP A 92 -9.46 -13.96 5.54
N LEU A 93 -8.60 -13.41 4.69
CA LEU A 93 -8.91 -12.72 3.46
C LEU A 93 -7.71 -12.89 2.54
N GLU A 94 -7.98 -13.35 1.33
CA GLU A 94 -6.98 -13.51 0.31
C GLU A 94 -7.54 -13.07 -1.04
N VAL A 95 -6.70 -12.36 -1.80
CA VAL A 95 -6.98 -11.97 -3.18
C VAL A 95 -5.89 -12.52 -4.10
N GLY A 96 -6.30 -13.00 -5.26
CA GLY A 96 -5.37 -13.47 -6.29
C GLY A 96 -4.95 -12.38 -7.26
N LYS A 97 -4.07 -12.75 -8.18
CA LYS A 97 -3.61 -11.88 -9.26
C LYS A 97 -4.78 -11.49 -10.17
N ALA A 98 -4.87 -10.20 -10.51
CA ALA A 98 -5.92 -9.72 -11.40
C ALA A 98 -5.67 -10.16 -12.84
N ARG A 99 -6.75 -10.50 -13.55
CA ARG A 99 -6.77 -10.56 -15.01
C ARG A 99 -7.45 -9.30 -15.54
N VAL A 100 -6.72 -8.48 -16.28
CA VAL A 100 -7.21 -7.20 -16.80
C VAL A 100 -7.52 -7.33 -18.28
N THR A 101 -8.70 -6.90 -18.70
CA THR A 101 -9.14 -6.92 -20.11
C THR A 101 -10.06 -5.73 -20.37
N ALA A 102 -9.77 -4.93 -21.39
CA ALA A 102 -10.62 -3.82 -21.86
C ALA A 102 -11.13 -2.87 -20.74
N GLY A 103 -10.28 -2.49 -19.79
CA GLY A 103 -10.66 -1.57 -18.70
C GLY A 103 -11.48 -2.20 -17.57
N GLN A 104 -11.64 -3.52 -17.61
CA GLN A 104 -12.21 -4.34 -16.56
C GLN A 104 -11.12 -5.24 -15.96
N ALA A 105 -11.22 -5.53 -14.67
CA ALA A 105 -10.34 -6.46 -13.99
C ALA A 105 -11.16 -7.52 -13.26
N ARG A 106 -10.72 -8.76 -13.33
CA ARG A 106 -11.26 -9.88 -12.56
C ARG A 106 -10.25 -10.29 -11.51
N VAL A 107 -10.63 -10.24 -10.24
CA VAL A 107 -9.78 -10.54 -9.09
C VAL A 107 -10.41 -11.68 -8.30
N PRO A 108 -9.87 -12.90 -8.35
CA PRO A 108 -10.37 -13.98 -7.51
C PRO A 108 -10.11 -13.67 -6.05
N TYR A 109 -11.04 -14.06 -5.19
CA TYR A 109 -10.90 -13.93 -3.74
C TYR A 109 -11.29 -15.21 -3.03
N ARG A 110 -10.76 -15.34 -1.82
CA ARG A 110 -11.08 -16.37 -0.84
C ARG A 110 -11.14 -15.70 0.51
N LEU A 111 -12.23 -15.92 1.26
CA LEU A 111 -12.38 -15.35 2.58
C LEU A 111 -13.06 -16.34 3.52
N HIS A 112 -12.73 -16.26 4.79
CA HIS A 112 -13.40 -17.01 5.84
C HIS A 112 -14.35 -16.07 6.58
N GLN A 113 -15.64 -16.37 6.56
CA GLN A 113 -16.65 -15.65 7.33
C GLN A 113 -16.51 -15.99 8.81
N ARG A 114 -16.53 -14.99 9.68
CA ARG A 114 -16.53 -15.20 11.12
C ARG A 114 -17.83 -15.89 11.53
N ALA A 115 -17.70 -17.07 12.14
CA ALA A 115 -18.79 -17.74 12.83
C ALA A 115 -18.65 -17.58 14.35
N GLN A 116 -19.77 -17.59 15.09
CA GLN A 116 -19.74 -17.62 16.55
C GLN A 116 -19.32 -18.99 17.10
N HIS A 117 -19.68 -20.05 16.40
CA HIS A 117 -19.43 -21.44 16.78
C HIS A 117 -18.93 -22.24 15.58
N GLY A 118 -18.00 -23.16 15.82
CA GLY A 118 -17.47 -24.06 14.79
C GLY A 118 -16.46 -23.40 13.84
N LYS A 119 -16.30 -24.01 12.66
CA LYS A 119 -15.37 -23.55 11.63
C LYS A 119 -15.94 -22.36 10.88
N ASN A 120 -15.10 -21.35 10.65
CA ASN A 120 -15.45 -20.21 9.81
C ASN A 120 -15.85 -20.66 8.40
N PRO A 121 -17.08 -20.38 7.93
CA PRO A 121 -17.52 -20.72 6.58
C PRO A 121 -16.61 -20.08 5.53
N LEU A 122 -16.28 -20.84 4.50
CA LEU A 122 -15.47 -20.36 3.40
C LEU A 122 -16.37 -19.74 2.32
N LYS A 123 -16.00 -18.56 1.83
CA LYS A 123 -16.59 -17.92 0.64
C LYS A 123 -15.50 -17.66 -0.39
N GLU A 124 -15.82 -18.02 -1.63
CA GLU A 124 -14.93 -17.86 -2.76
C GLU A 124 -15.73 -17.28 -3.92
N GLY A 125 -15.03 -16.54 -4.77
CA GLY A 125 -15.61 -15.96 -5.98
C GLY A 125 -14.59 -15.10 -6.69
N THR A 126 -15.10 -14.24 -7.55
CA THR A 126 -14.32 -13.28 -8.30
C THR A 126 -14.97 -11.92 -8.23
N MET A 127 -14.21 -10.92 -7.77
CA MET A 127 -14.62 -9.53 -7.89
C MET A 127 -14.40 -9.06 -9.32
N VAL A 128 -15.40 -8.40 -9.86
CA VAL A 128 -15.28 -7.66 -11.10
C VAL A 128 -15.09 -6.20 -10.76
N LEU A 129 -14.05 -5.60 -11.32
CA LEU A 129 -13.74 -4.19 -11.16
C LEU A 129 -13.76 -3.50 -12.51
N ALA A 130 -14.29 -2.28 -12.56
CA ALA A 130 -14.18 -1.39 -13.71
C ALA A 130 -13.25 -0.22 -13.39
N ARG A 131 -12.56 0.28 -14.41
CA ARG A 131 -11.75 1.49 -14.28
C ARG A 131 -12.66 2.72 -14.21
N SER A 132 -12.44 3.55 -13.20
CA SER A 132 -13.20 4.79 -12.93
C SER A 132 -12.21 5.92 -12.66
N GLY A 133 -11.93 6.72 -13.69
CA GLY A 133 -10.85 7.71 -13.65
C GLY A 133 -9.48 7.04 -13.46
N GLU A 134 -8.72 7.46 -12.45
CA GLU A 134 -7.41 6.88 -12.13
C GLU A 134 -7.48 5.61 -11.27
N GLY A 135 -8.67 5.24 -10.78
CA GLY A 135 -8.87 4.12 -9.85
C GLY A 135 -9.65 2.94 -10.42
N TRP A 136 -9.73 1.88 -9.63
CA TRP A 136 -10.60 0.73 -9.87
C TRP A 136 -11.75 0.73 -8.88
N LYS A 137 -12.94 0.38 -9.34
CA LYS A 137 -14.13 0.20 -8.50
C LYS A 137 -14.72 -1.18 -8.72
N VAL A 138 -15.09 -1.86 -7.63
CA VAL A 138 -15.83 -3.11 -7.65
C VAL A 138 -17.24 -2.83 -8.19
N THR A 139 -17.66 -3.59 -9.20
CA THR A 139 -18.96 -3.43 -9.87
C THR A 139 -19.86 -4.65 -9.68
N SER A 140 -19.29 -5.84 -9.51
CA SER A 140 -20.05 -7.06 -9.22
C SER A 140 -19.19 -8.14 -8.54
N LEU A 141 -19.87 -9.15 -8.03
CA LEU A 141 -19.28 -10.41 -7.57
C LEU A 141 -19.80 -11.52 -8.47
N ASP A 142 -18.88 -12.28 -9.05
CA ASP A 142 -19.17 -13.41 -9.92
C ASP A 142 -18.68 -14.72 -9.28
N ALA A 143 -19.18 -15.84 -9.80
CA ALA A 143 -18.53 -17.12 -9.58
C ALA A 143 -17.11 -17.14 -10.17
N ARG A 144 -16.23 -17.90 -9.52
CA ARG A 144 -14.84 -18.07 -9.96
C ARG A 144 -14.81 -18.87 -11.26
N GLN A 145 -14.08 -18.38 -12.26
CA GLN A 145 -13.89 -19.06 -13.54
C GLN A 145 -12.73 -20.08 -13.49
N PRO A 146 -12.70 -21.08 -14.39
CA PRO A 146 -11.57 -21.99 -14.50
C PRO A 146 -10.22 -21.26 -14.67
N GLY A 147 -9.26 -21.61 -13.82
CA GLY A 147 -7.92 -21.02 -13.83
C GLY A 147 -7.77 -19.69 -13.08
N GLU A 148 -8.85 -19.12 -12.54
CA GLU A 148 -8.76 -18.07 -11.53
C GLU A 148 -8.38 -18.72 -10.19
N LYS A 149 -7.28 -18.26 -9.58
CA LYS A 149 -6.72 -18.84 -8.35
C LYS A 149 -6.26 -17.76 -7.40
N VAL A 150 -6.50 -17.97 -6.11
CA VAL A 150 -5.80 -17.27 -5.04
C VAL A 150 -4.47 -17.97 -4.72
N PRO A 151 -3.52 -17.31 -4.04
CA PRO A 151 -2.22 -17.92 -3.70
C PRO A 151 -2.32 -19.24 -2.93
N SER A 152 -3.28 -19.41 -2.02
CA SER A 152 -3.52 -20.68 -1.31
C SER A 152 -3.79 -21.86 -2.24
N ASP A 153 -4.29 -21.59 -3.46
CA ASP A 153 -4.63 -22.59 -4.46
C ASP A 153 -3.50 -22.78 -5.50
N GLY A 154 -2.31 -22.25 -5.19
CA GLY A 154 -1.15 -22.20 -6.08
C GLY A 154 -1.23 -21.07 -7.13
N GLY A 155 -2.05 -20.04 -6.89
CA GLY A 155 -2.12 -18.84 -7.71
C GLY A 155 -0.92 -17.92 -7.54
N GLN A 156 -0.73 -16.98 -8.47
CA GLN A 156 0.29 -15.95 -8.30
C GLN A 156 -0.09 -14.96 -7.19
N PRO A 157 0.87 -14.48 -6.38
CA PRO A 157 0.61 -13.45 -5.39
C PRO A 157 0.15 -12.13 -6.04
N PRO A 158 -0.74 -11.37 -5.39
CA PRO A 158 -1.21 -10.08 -5.91
C PRO A 158 -0.07 -9.04 -6.00
N SER A 159 1.01 -9.24 -5.23
CA SER A 159 2.20 -8.40 -5.22
C SER A 159 3.47 -9.23 -5.40
N SER A 160 4.17 -9.04 -6.51
CA SER A 160 5.60 -9.34 -6.62
C SER A 160 6.29 -8.10 -7.17
N ALA A 161 7.18 -7.50 -6.39
CA ALA A 161 8.10 -6.51 -6.94
C ALA A 161 9.07 -7.28 -7.85
N GLY A 162 9.12 -6.91 -9.13
CA GLY A 162 10.07 -7.51 -10.04
C GLY A 162 11.50 -7.31 -9.55
N LEU A 163 12.42 -8.22 -9.91
CA LEU A 163 13.83 -8.13 -9.52
C LEU A 163 14.44 -6.74 -9.83
N GLY A 164 14.06 -6.13 -10.95
CA GLY A 164 14.52 -4.78 -11.32
C GLY A 164 14.10 -3.68 -10.34
N LEU A 165 12.93 -3.78 -9.70
CA LEU A 165 12.50 -2.84 -8.65
C LEU A 165 13.33 -3.02 -7.38
N TRP A 166 13.67 -4.25 -7.03
CA TRP A 166 14.57 -4.54 -5.91
C TRP A 166 15.98 -4.00 -6.17
N LEU A 167 16.53 -4.26 -7.35
CA LEU A 167 17.85 -3.74 -7.75
C LEU A 167 17.85 -2.21 -7.80
N GLY A 168 16.78 -1.60 -8.32
CA GLY A 168 16.60 -0.16 -8.31
C GLY A 168 16.58 0.40 -6.88
N ALA A 169 15.83 -0.21 -5.96
CA ALA A 169 15.78 0.20 -4.56
C ALA A 169 17.15 0.10 -3.87
N VAL A 170 17.89 -0.99 -4.12
CA VAL A 170 19.26 -1.16 -3.62
C VAL A 170 20.18 -0.08 -4.19
N GLY A 171 20.10 0.19 -5.49
CA GLY A 171 20.90 1.22 -6.15
C GLY A 171 20.63 2.62 -5.59
N VAL A 172 19.36 2.99 -5.38
CA VAL A 172 18.98 4.26 -4.75
C VAL A 172 19.51 4.33 -3.32
N GLY A 173 19.37 3.27 -2.53
CA GLY A 173 19.89 3.20 -1.16
C GLY A 173 21.41 3.38 -1.09
N ALA A 174 22.15 2.74 -2.00
CA ALA A 174 23.60 2.91 -2.12
C ALA A 174 23.98 4.35 -2.48
N LEU A 175 23.28 4.97 -3.45
CA LEU A 175 23.54 6.34 -3.87
C LEU A 175 23.27 7.35 -2.76
N VAL A 176 22.18 7.18 -2.01
CA VAL A 176 21.86 8.00 -0.83
C VAL A 176 22.96 7.86 0.24
N THR A 177 23.42 6.63 0.48
CA THR A 177 24.50 6.37 1.46
C THR A 177 25.80 7.09 1.05
N VAL A 178 26.19 6.99 -0.22
CA VAL A 178 27.39 7.69 -0.75
C VAL A 178 27.24 9.20 -0.61
N LEU A 179 26.08 9.76 -0.95
CA LEU A 179 25.83 11.20 -0.79
C LEU A 179 25.95 11.66 0.65
N ILE A 180 25.43 10.88 1.61
CA ILE A 180 25.56 11.18 3.04
C ILE A 180 27.03 11.16 3.47
N ILE A 181 27.80 10.15 3.05
CA ILE A 181 29.24 10.05 3.37
C ILE A 181 29.98 11.28 2.84
N VAL A 182 29.76 11.64 1.57
CA VAL A 182 30.40 12.81 0.94
C VAL A 182 30.02 14.11 1.66
N LEU A 183 28.74 14.26 2.06
CA LEU A 183 28.28 15.41 2.83
C LEU A 183 28.95 15.50 4.20
N VAL A 184 29.08 14.38 4.91
CA VAL A 184 29.74 14.31 6.23
C VAL A 184 31.23 14.62 6.11
N GLU A 185 31.93 14.03 5.13
CA GLU A 185 33.34 14.32 4.89
C GLU A 185 33.57 15.77 4.51
N TRP A 186 32.73 16.31 3.62
CA TRP A 186 32.79 17.71 3.22
C TRP A 186 32.56 18.63 4.41
N ALA A 187 31.54 18.38 5.22
CA ALA A 187 31.27 19.15 6.44
C ALA A 187 32.45 19.09 7.41
N THR A 188 33.02 17.90 7.64
CA THR A 188 34.17 17.69 8.53
C THR A 188 35.40 18.46 8.07
N ARG A 189 35.77 18.34 6.78
CA ARG A 189 36.90 19.08 6.19
C ARG A 189 36.66 20.59 6.23
N SER A 190 35.43 21.03 6.02
CA SER A 190 35.06 22.44 6.07
C SER A 190 35.21 23.02 7.48
N SER A 191 34.79 22.28 8.51
CA SER A 191 34.96 22.67 9.91
C SER A 191 36.43 22.73 10.32
N GLN A 192 37.24 21.75 9.92
CA GLN A 192 38.68 21.74 10.20
C GLN A 192 39.41 22.94 9.56
N ARG A 193 39.07 23.31 8.32
CA ARG A 193 39.63 24.50 7.67
C ARG A 193 39.23 25.80 8.35
N ALA A 194 37.98 25.89 8.84
CA ALA A 194 37.51 27.06 9.57
C ALA A 194 38.24 27.24 10.91
N LEU A 195 38.51 26.13 11.62
CA LEU A 195 39.28 26.13 12.88
C LEU A 195 40.78 26.44 12.66
N ALA A 196 41.37 25.99 11.55
CA ALA A 196 42.77 26.29 11.24
C ALA A 196 42.99 27.76 10.81
N ALA A 197 41.93 28.48 10.43
CA ALA A 197 41.96 29.88 10.01
C ALA A 197 41.52 30.86 11.11
N SER A 198 41.17 30.37 12.30
CA SER A 198 40.84 31.15 13.50
C SER A 198 41.98 31.13 14.50
#